data_AF-A0A7J8AG38-F1
#
_entry.id   AF-A0A7J8AG38-F1
#
_cell.length_a   1.000
_cell.length_b   1.000
_cell.length_c   1.000
_cell.angle_alpha   90.00
_cell.angle_beta   90.00
_cell.angle_gamma   90.00
#
_symmetry.space_group_name_H-M   'P 1'
#
loop_
_entity.id
_entity.type
_entity.pdbx_description
1 polymer ?
#
loop_
_entity_poly.entity_id
_entity_poly.type
_entity_poly.pdbx_seq_one_letter_code
_entity_poly.pdbx_strand_id
1 'polypeptide(L)'
;MDQSGVLLWVKAEPFIVGALQVPPPSKFSLHYLRKISTYVRTRATEGAYPRLYWSTWRHIACGKLQLAKDLAWLYFEIFDSLAVKTPEERLEWSEILSNCTSEEEVEKQRNQLSVDTLQFLLFLYVQQLNKVSLRTSLIGEEWPSPRNRSQSPDLTEKSSCHNKNWNDYSHQAFVCDHLSDLLELLLDPEQLTASSHSAHSSLVSREAVVALSFLIEGTVSRARKIYPLHELALWPPLHAQSGFSKISKTFSFYKLEAWLRACLTGNPFGTSACLKSGKKLAWAHQATVSELIY
;
A
#
# COMPACT_ATOMS: atom_id res chain seq x y z
N MET A 1 -28.73 -21.45 4.92
CA MET A 1 -27.41 -21.85 5.47
C MET A 1 -26.60 -20.58 5.63
N ASP A 2 -26.43 -20.12 6.88
CA ASP A 2 -25.69 -18.91 7.21
C ASP A 2 -24.20 -19.09 6.87
N GLN A 3 -23.76 -18.51 5.75
CA GLN A 3 -22.34 -18.35 5.47
C GLN A 3 -21.80 -17.25 6.39
N SER A 4 -21.24 -17.64 7.52
CA SER A 4 -20.29 -16.85 8.30
C SER A 4 -19.00 -16.67 7.50
N GLY A 5 -19.08 -15.97 6.37
CA GLY A 5 -17.96 -15.70 5.48
C GLY A 5 -17.10 -14.55 5.99
N VAL A 6 -15.79 -14.62 5.75
CA VAL A 6 -14.91 -13.47 5.88
C VAL A 6 -14.94 -12.68 4.59
N LEU A 7 -15.06 -11.38 4.73
CA LEU A 7 -14.93 -10.42 3.64
C LEU A 7 -13.62 -9.67 3.84
N LEU A 8 -12.71 -9.79 2.87
CA LEU A 8 -11.46 -9.03 2.85
C LEU A 8 -11.57 -7.93 1.80
N TRP A 9 -10.90 -6.81 2.01
CA TRP A 9 -10.74 -5.76 1.01
C TRP A 9 -9.37 -5.10 1.14
N VAL A 10 -8.98 -4.43 0.05
CA VAL A 10 -7.75 -3.65 0.01
C VAL A 10 -7.96 -2.29 0.67
N LYS A 11 -7.05 -1.93 1.58
CA LYS A 11 -7.00 -0.61 2.21
C LYS A 11 -6.70 0.45 1.17
N ALA A 12 -7.45 1.54 1.17
CA ALA A 12 -7.26 2.61 0.18
C ALA A 12 -6.05 3.50 0.50
N GLU A 13 -5.75 3.69 1.79
CA GLU A 13 -4.75 4.64 2.30
C GLU A 13 -3.33 4.45 1.70
N PRO A 14 -2.76 3.23 1.62
CA PRO A 14 -1.43 3.04 1.00
C PRO A 14 -1.36 3.45 -0.47
N PHE A 15 -2.48 3.42 -1.19
CA PHE A 15 -2.55 3.71 -2.62
C PHE A 15 -2.88 5.18 -2.89
N ILE A 16 -3.79 5.77 -2.10
CA ILE A 16 -4.22 7.16 -2.29
C ILE A 16 -3.20 8.14 -1.73
N VAL A 17 -2.72 7.90 -0.51
CA VAL A 17 -1.80 8.80 0.20
C VAL A 17 -0.35 8.34 0.04
N GLY A 18 -0.12 7.03 -0.01
CA GLY A 18 1.22 6.45 -0.07
C GLY A 18 1.86 6.37 -1.45
N ALA A 19 1.08 6.14 -2.51
CA ALA A 19 1.63 5.97 -3.85
C ALA A 19 1.93 7.34 -4.49
N LEU A 20 3.22 7.63 -4.70
CA LEU A 20 3.65 8.89 -5.31
C LEU A 20 3.17 8.98 -6.76
N GLN A 21 2.59 10.11 -7.15
CA GLN A 21 2.12 10.41 -8.51
C GLN A 21 3.26 10.72 -9.48
N VAL A 22 4.37 9.99 -9.37
CA VAL A 22 5.52 10.05 -10.27
C VAL A 22 5.81 8.64 -10.79
N PRO A 23 6.43 8.51 -11.98
CA PRO A 23 6.86 7.21 -12.46
C PRO A 23 7.74 6.53 -11.40
N PRO A 24 7.43 5.28 -11.00
CA PRO A 24 8.21 4.61 -9.98
C PRO A 24 9.63 4.36 -10.50
N PRO A 25 10.65 4.46 -9.65
CA PRO A 25 12.02 4.15 -10.03
C PRO A 25 12.10 2.76 -10.67
N SER A 26 12.87 2.63 -11.76
CA SER A 26 13.00 1.38 -12.52
C SER A 26 13.47 0.20 -11.66
N LYS A 27 14.21 0.48 -10.58
CA LYS A 27 14.72 -0.51 -9.62
C LYS A 27 13.75 -0.82 -8.46
N PHE A 28 12.48 -0.42 -8.52
CA PHE A 28 11.43 -0.91 -7.62
C PHE A 28 10.74 -2.18 -8.16
N SER A 29 11.42 -2.96 -9.00
CA SER A 29 10.92 -4.28 -9.40
C SER A 29 11.09 -5.30 -8.28
N LEU A 30 10.28 -6.36 -8.34
CA LEU A 30 10.33 -7.48 -7.39
C LEU A 30 11.75 -8.01 -7.14
N HIS A 31 12.54 -8.14 -8.21
CA HIS A 31 13.93 -8.59 -8.15
C HIS A 31 14.80 -7.76 -7.20
N TYR A 32 14.74 -6.43 -7.32
CA TYR A 32 15.54 -5.55 -6.47
C TYR A 32 15.00 -5.50 -5.04
N LEU A 33 13.67 -5.49 -4.86
CA LEU A 33 13.07 -5.52 -3.53
C LEU A 33 13.42 -6.81 -2.77
N ARG A 34 13.52 -7.95 -3.45
CA ARG A 34 14.04 -9.20 -2.87
C ARG A 34 15.51 -9.12 -2.47
N LYS A 35 16.35 -8.47 -3.27
CA LYS A 35 17.75 -8.22 -2.90
C LYS A 35 17.85 -7.36 -1.64
N ILE A 36 16.97 -6.38 -1.49
CA ILE A 36 16.87 -5.56 -0.27
C ILE A 36 16.43 -6.44 0.90
N SER A 37 15.34 -7.20 0.77
CA SER A 37 14.87 -8.14 1.80
C SER A 37 15.98 -9.08 2.27
N THR A 38 16.70 -9.69 1.32
CA THR A 38 17.83 -10.58 1.61
C THR A 38 18.94 -9.85 2.34
N TYR A 39 19.40 -8.71 1.82
CA TYR A 39 20.46 -7.91 2.40
C TYR A 39 20.16 -7.52 3.85
N VAL A 40 18.95 -7.00 4.09
CA VAL A 40 18.53 -6.52 5.41
C VAL A 40 18.42 -7.69 6.40
N ARG A 41 17.88 -8.83 5.97
CA ARG A 41 17.77 -10.05 6.80
C ARG A 41 19.13 -10.69 7.10
N THR A 42 20.08 -10.67 6.17
CA THR A 42 21.44 -11.19 6.43
C THR A 42 22.20 -10.36 7.48
N ARG A 43 21.84 -9.09 7.65
CA ARG A 43 22.40 -8.17 8.66
C ARG A 43 21.49 -8.02 9.87
N ALA A 44 20.62 -9.00 10.14
CA ALA A 44 19.73 -8.99 11.30
C ALA A 44 20.51 -8.90 12.63
N THR A 45 21.69 -9.52 12.72
CA THR A 45 22.59 -9.45 13.88
C THR A 45 23.14 -8.05 14.13
N GLU A 46 23.18 -7.20 13.10
CA GLU A 46 23.58 -5.79 13.16
C GLU A 46 22.38 -4.86 13.43
N GLY A 47 21.20 -5.42 13.74
CA GLY A 47 19.99 -4.67 14.02
C GLY A 47 19.26 -4.14 12.79
N ALA A 48 19.63 -4.58 11.58
CA ALA A 48 18.98 -4.13 10.34
C ALA A 48 17.57 -4.72 10.13
N TYR A 49 17.22 -5.81 10.82
CA TYR A 49 15.93 -6.48 10.74
C TYR A 49 15.43 -6.81 12.16
N PRO A 50 14.11 -6.66 12.47
CA PRO A 50 12.98 -6.37 11.57
C PRO A 50 12.76 -4.88 11.26
N ARG A 51 13.48 -3.97 11.91
CA ARG A 51 13.35 -2.52 11.73
C ARG A 51 14.42 -1.98 10.79
N LEU A 52 14.01 -1.37 9.68
CA LEU A 52 14.90 -0.72 8.73
C LEU A 52 15.14 0.74 9.14
N TYR A 53 16.35 1.05 9.55
CA TYR A 53 16.76 2.42 9.90
C TYR A 53 16.98 3.30 8.66
N TRP A 54 16.77 4.61 8.79
CA TRP A 54 17.02 5.58 7.74
C TRP A 54 18.45 5.49 7.18
N SER A 55 19.46 5.36 8.03
CA SER A 55 20.87 5.25 7.61
C SER A 55 21.10 4.06 6.67
N THR A 56 20.52 2.91 7.00
CA THR A 56 20.58 1.69 6.17
C THR A 56 19.78 1.86 4.87
N TRP A 57 18.56 2.42 4.95
CA TRP A 57 17.76 2.69 3.76
C TRP A 57 18.46 3.68 2.82
N ARG A 58 19.00 4.78 3.33
CA ARG A 58 19.77 5.78 2.57
C ARG A 58 20.94 5.13 1.85
N HIS A 59 21.70 4.27 2.54
CA HIS A 59 22.81 3.53 1.93
C HIS A 59 22.34 2.66 0.74
N ILE A 60 21.24 1.92 0.91
CA ILE A 60 20.66 1.07 -0.13
C ILE A 60 20.09 1.92 -1.29
N ALA A 61 19.27 2.91 -0.97
CA ALA A 61 18.55 3.75 -1.91
C ALA A 61 19.51 4.59 -2.75
N CYS A 62 20.43 5.31 -2.12
CA CYS A 62 21.37 6.17 -2.82
C CYS A 62 22.48 5.35 -3.49
N GLY A 63 23.01 4.32 -2.80
CA GLY A 63 24.13 3.53 -3.30
C GLY A 63 23.74 2.48 -4.34
N LYS A 64 22.75 1.64 -4.05
CA LYS A 64 22.38 0.50 -4.91
C LYS A 64 21.27 0.86 -5.89
N LEU A 65 20.23 1.55 -5.39
CA LEU A 65 19.10 1.95 -6.22
C LEU A 65 19.39 3.24 -7.01
N GLN A 66 20.42 4.01 -6.64
CA GLN A 66 20.81 5.25 -7.32
C GLN A 66 19.67 6.29 -7.28
N LEU A 67 18.91 6.32 -6.18
CA LEU A 67 17.92 7.36 -5.92
C LEU A 67 18.61 8.62 -5.39
N ALA A 68 18.07 9.78 -5.74
CA ALA A 68 18.43 11.02 -5.07
C ALA A 68 18.08 10.93 -3.57
N LYS A 69 18.91 11.52 -2.70
CA LYS A 69 18.73 11.52 -1.24
C LYS A 69 17.33 11.98 -0.84
N ASP A 70 16.86 13.07 -1.45
CA ASP A 70 15.55 13.66 -1.13
C ASP A 70 14.38 12.75 -1.53
N LEU A 71 14.50 12.06 -2.67
CA LEU A 71 13.49 11.08 -3.09
C LEU A 71 13.50 9.84 -2.20
N ALA A 72 14.68 9.37 -1.80
CA ALA A 72 14.80 8.28 -0.84
C ALA A 72 14.18 8.64 0.51
N TRP A 73 14.41 9.88 0.99
CA TRP A 73 13.80 10.41 2.21
C TRP A 73 12.28 10.50 2.06
N LEU A 74 11.78 11.05 0.96
CA LEU A 74 10.35 11.19 0.70
C LEU A 74 9.60 9.85 0.80
N TYR A 75 10.15 8.77 0.21
CA TYR A 75 9.55 7.43 0.37
C TYR A 75 9.51 6.97 1.82
N PHE A 76 10.59 7.21 2.56
CA PHE A 76 10.71 6.80 3.95
C PHE A 76 9.74 7.59 4.85
N GLU A 77 9.68 8.90 4.66
CA GLU A 77 8.81 9.84 5.38
C GLU A 77 7.33 9.59 5.09
N ILE A 78 6.96 9.38 3.83
CA ILE A 78 5.57 9.06 3.47
C ILE A 78 5.16 7.76 4.15
N PHE A 79 5.98 6.71 4.08
CA PHE A 79 5.65 5.46 4.76
C PHE A 79 5.54 5.64 6.27
N ASP A 80 6.46 6.39 6.89
CA ASP A 80 6.42 6.70 8.31
C ASP A 80 5.15 7.49 8.70
N SER A 81 4.65 8.35 7.82
CA SER A 81 3.39 9.09 8.01
C SER A 81 2.14 8.22 7.93
N LEU A 82 2.20 7.11 7.19
CA LEU A 82 1.14 6.09 7.11
C LEU A 82 1.10 5.19 8.35
N ALA A 83 2.17 5.17 9.15
CA ALA A 83 2.16 4.45 10.41
C ALA A 83 1.23 5.16 11.41
N VAL A 84 0.52 4.34 12.20
CA VAL A 84 -0.30 4.84 13.31
C VAL A 84 0.66 5.36 14.38
N LYS A 85 0.79 6.68 14.45
CA LYS A 85 1.51 7.44 15.50
C LYS A 85 0.53 8.38 16.16
N THR A 86 0.74 8.70 17.42
CA THR A 86 -0.12 9.68 18.07
C THR A 86 0.16 11.09 17.50
N PRO A 87 -0.83 12.00 17.50
CA PRO A 87 -0.61 13.38 17.09
C PRO A 87 0.52 14.06 17.87
N GLU A 88 0.70 13.70 19.13
CA GLU A 88 1.74 14.23 20.02
C GLU A 88 3.13 13.82 19.57
N GLU A 89 3.34 12.54 19.25
CA GLU A 89 4.63 12.04 18.70
C GLU A 89 4.98 12.74 17.38
N ARG A 90 3.97 13.02 16.54
CA ARG A 90 4.17 13.74 15.27
C ARG A 90 4.54 15.21 15.51
N LEU A 91 3.90 15.85 16.48
CA LEU A 91 4.19 17.24 16.84
C LEU A 91 5.59 17.37 17.45
N GLU A 92 5.93 16.51 18.42
CA GLU A 92 7.26 16.48 19.04
C GLU A 92 8.35 16.31 17.97
N TRP A 93 8.14 15.42 17.02
CA TRP A 93 9.08 15.24 15.91
C TRP A 93 9.21 16.49 15.03
N SER A 94 8.09 17.17 14.74
CA SER A 94 8.10 18.42 13.99
C SER A 94 8.83 19.54 14.72
N GLU A 95 8.71 19.60 16.05
CA GLU A 95 9.42 20.57 16.90
C GLU A 95 10.91 20.27 16.97
N ILE A 96 11.30 19.00 17.10
CA ILE A 96 12.72 18.58 17.05
C ILE A 96 13.35 19.00 15.73
N LEU A 97 12.66 18.76 14.60
CA LEU A 97 13.16 19.13 13.28
C LEU A 97 13.19 20.64 13.06
N SER A 98 12.22 21.40 13.58
CA SER A 98 12.20 22.87 13.44
C SER A 98 13.28 23.56 14.26
N ASN A 99 13.70 22.95 15.38
CA ASN A 99 14.80 23.44 16.21
C ASN A 99 16.19 23.14 15.61
N CYS A 100 16.29 22.28 14.60
CA CYS A 100 17.56 21.99 13.93
C CYS A 100 18.02 23.20 13.12
N THR A 101 19.26 23.64 13.31
CA THR A 101 19.80 24.83 12.64
C THR A 101 20.67 24.51 11.42
N SER A 102 21.04 23.24 11.24
CA SER A 102 21.92 22.76 10.16
C SER A 102 21.41 21.46 9.54
N GLU A 103 21.80 21.19 8.28
CA GLU A 103 21.44 19.94 7.59
C GLU A 103 22.03 18.71 8.31
N GLU A 104 23.21 18.84 8.93
CA GLU A 104 23.83 17.75 9.70
C GLU A 104 23.01 17.37 10.93
N GLU A 105 22.42 18.37 11.60
CA GLU A 105 21.57 18.15 12.76
C GLU A 105 20.25 17.48 12.35
N VAL A 106 19.64 17.93 11.26
CA VAL A 106 18.47 17.26 10.66
C VAL A 106 18.81 15.81 10.34
N GLU A 107 19.93 15.55 9.67
CA GLU A 107 20.34 14.19 9.31
C GLU A 107 20.59 13.30 10.55
N LYS A 108 21.15 13.86 11.62
CA LYS A 108 21.32 13.17 12.91
C LYS A 108 19.98 12.77 13.51
N GLN A 109 18.96 13.62 13.41
CA GLN A 109 17.60 13.25 13.83
C GLN A 109 17.07 12.13 12.94
N ARG A 110 17.11 12.30 11.62
CA ARG A 110 16.62 11.29 10.65
C ARG A 110 17.21 9.90 10.88
N ASN A 111 18.49 9.81 11.24
CA ASN A 111 19.18 8.54 11.52
C ASN A 111 18.61 7.73 12.70
N GLN A 112 17.83 8.35 13.58
CA GLN A 112 17.15 7.68 14.68
C GLN A 112 15.84 7.01 14.25
N LEU A 113 15.31 7.37 13.08
CA LEU A 113 14.08 6.80 12.57
C LEU A 113 14.29 5.39 12.00
N SER A 114 13.30 4.54 12.25
CA SER A 114 13.21 3.21 11.68
C SER A 114 11.78 2.87 11.32
N VAL A 115 11.61 2.00 10.33
CA VAL A 115 10.31 1.53 9.83
C VAL A 115 10.25 0.01 9.85
N ASP A 116 9.06 -0.58 9.83
CA ASP A 116 8.93 -2.03 9.65
C ASP A 116 9.41 -2.43 8.25
N THR A 117 10.38 -3.33 8.17
CA THR A 117 11.04 -3.67 6.89
C THR A 117 10.06 -4.29 5.91
N LEU A 118 9.22 -5.22 6.36
CA LEU A 118 8.34 -5.98 5.47
C LEU A 118 7.21 -5.11 4.93
N GLN A 119 6.59 -4.30 5.80
CA GLN A 119 5.58 -3.33 5.38
C GLN A 119 6.17 -2.28 4.44
N PHE A 120 7.39 -1.79 4.72
CA PHE A 120 8.06 -0.84 3.85
C PHE A 120 8.36 -1.42 2.47
N LEU A 121 8.76 -2.69 2.37
CA LEU A 121 8.95 -3.37 1.08
C LEU A 121 7.64 -3.48 0.29
N LEU A 122 6.51 -3.78 0.95
CA LEU A 122 5.19 -3.77 0.31
C LEU A 122 4.83 -2.38 -0.19
N PHE A 123 5.09 -1.35 0.61
CA PHE A 123 4.87 0.05 0.23
C PHE A 123 5.67 0.45 -1.01
N LEU A 124 6.96 0.07 -1.08
CA LEU A 124 7.79 0.32 -2.27
C LEU A 124 7.28 -0.46 -3.48
N TYR A 125 6.80 -1.68 -3.31
CA TYR A 125 6.22 -2.48 -4.39
C TYR A 125 4.94 -1.84 -4.95
N VAL A 126 4.07 -1.29 -4.09
CA VAL A 126 2.82 -0.64 -4.47
C VAL A 126 3.03 0.59 -5.36
N GLN A 127 4.19 1.26 -5.28
CA GLN A 127 4.53 2.37 -6.18
C GLN A 127 4.46 1.96 -7.67
N GLN A 128 4.57 0.66 -7.97
CA GLN A 128 4.41 0.12 -9.31
C GLN A 128 3.01 0.31 -9.90
N LEU A 129 1.98 0.63 -9.10
CA LEU A 129 0.65 1.01 -9.59
C LEU A 129 0.74 2.16 -10.61
N ASN A 130 1.68 3.10 -10.39
CA ASN A 130 1.90 4.26 -11.24
C ASN A 130 2.82 3.98 -12.44
N LYS A 131 3.18 2.72 -12.69
CA LYS A 131 3.85 2.36 -13.94
C LYS A 131 2.91 2.65 -15.10
N VAL A 132 3.25 3.69 -15.85
CA VAL A 132 2.54 4.08 -17.06
C VAL A 132 2.63 2.93 -18.07
N SER A 133 1.54 2.19 -18.25
CA SER A 133 1.41 1.27 -19.38
C SER A 133 1.24 2.11 -20.64
N LEU A 134 2.24 2.10 -21.53
CA LEU A 134 2.22 2.84 -22.81
C LEU A 134 1.02 2.49 -23.70
N ARG A 135 0.32 1.37 -23.46
CA ARG A 135 -0.94 1.03 -24.12
C ARG A 135 -2.10 1.98 -23.78
N THR A 136 -2.06 2.66 -22.64
CA THR A 136 -3.12 3.59 -22.22
C THR A 136 -2.77 5.06 -22.42
N SER A 137 -1.51 5.39 -22.74
CA SER A 137 -1.01 6.78 -22.84
C SER A 137 -0.93 7.32 -24.26
N LEU A 138 -1.38 6.56 -25.26
CA LEU A 138 -1.42 7.03 -26.65
C LEU A 138 -2.58 7.99 -26.96
N ILE A 139 -3.47 8.28 -26.00
CA ILE A 139 -4.32 9.46 -26.05
C ILE A 139 -3.61 10.54 -25.24
N GLY A 140 -2.68 11.23 -25.91
CA GLY A 140 -2.13 12.48 -25.41
C GLY A 140 -3.22 13.55 -25.46
N GLU A 141 -3.69 13.99 -24.30
CA GLU A 141 -4.46 15.23 -24.21
C GLU A 141 -3.46 16.39 -24.07
N GLU A 142 -3.14 17.00 -25.20
CA GLU A 142 -2.43 18.27 -25.30
C GLU A 142 -3.25 19.37 -24.63
N TRP A 143 -2.71 19.93 -23.55
CA TRP A 143 -3.17 21.20 -22.99
C TRP A 143 -2.36 22.37 -23.57
N PRO A 144 -2.99 23.50 -23.98
CA PRO A 144 -4.42 23.80 -24.10
C PRO A 144 -4.91 23.83 -25.57
N SER A 145 -5.98 23.09 -25.88
CA SER A 145 -6.64 23.17 -27.19
C SER A 145 -7.70 24.29 -27.24
N PRO A 146 -7.85 25.02 -28.38
CA PRO A 146 -8.66 26.23 -28.47
C PRO A 146 -10.17 25.94 -28.44
N ARG A 147 -10.93 26.84 -27.80
CA ARG A 147 -12.39 26.92 -27.93
C ARG A 147 -12.80 26.86 -29.40
N ASN A 148 -13.60 25.86 -29.81
CA ASN A 148 -14.63 26.04 -30.84
C ASN A 148 -15.70 24.92 -30.86
N ARG A 149 -16.95 25.40 -30.68
CA ARG A 149 -18.23 24.97 -31.30
C ARG A 149 -18.73 23.52 -31.16
N SER A 150 -19.72 23.40 -30.28
CA SER A 150 -21.07 22.81 -30.48
C SER A 150 -21.21 21.48 -31.25
N GLN A 151 -21.62 20.43 -30.54
CA GLN A 151 -22.67 19.47 -30.97
C GLN A 151 -23.27 18.72 -29.75
N SER A 152 -24.46 18.17 -29.98
CA SER A 152 -25.63 17.85 -29.12
C SER A 152 -25.47 16.81 -27.99
N PRO A 153 -26.50 16.59 -27.13
CA PRO A 153 -26.41 15.80 -25.92
C PRO A 153 -26.74 14.33 -26.19
N ASP A 154 -25.74 13.45 -26.09
CA ASP A 154 -25.96 12.03 -25.87
C ASP A 154 -25.48 11.66 -24.46
N LEU A 155 -26.46 11.28 -23.65
CA LEU A 155 -26.29 10.69 -22.33
C LEU A 155 -25.84 9.23 -22.50
N THR A 156 -24.55 9.01 -22.75
CA THR A 156 -23.90 7.71 -22.52
C THR A 156 -22.41 7.93 -22.32
N GLU A 157 -21.95 7.62 -21.11
CA GLU A 157 -20.58 7.23 -20.77
C GLU A 157 -19.44 7.93 -21.50
N LYS A 158 -19.24 9.23 -21.23
CA LYS A 158 -17.90 9.80 -21.36
C LYS A 158 -17.10 9.37 -20.14
N SER A 159 -16.27 8.34 -20.31
CA SER A 159 -15.23 7.97 -19.35
C SER A 159 -14.22 9.11 -19.25
N SER A 160 -14.58 10.12 -18.46
CA SER A 160 -13.68 11.11 -17.90
C SER A 160 -12.42 10.39 -17.42
N CYS A 161 -11.27 10.94 -17.78
CA CYS A 161 -9.93 10.58 -17.35
C CYS A 161 -9.74 10.75 -15.83
N HIS A 162 -10.58 10.10 -15.03
CA HIS A 162 -10.46 10.05 -13.59
C HIS A 162 -9.27 9.16 -13.24
N ASN A 163 -8.12 9.81 -13.01
CA ASN A 163 -7.33 9.62 -11.80
C ASN A 163 -7.33 8.16 -11.29
N LYS A 164 -6.60 7.26 -12.00
CA LYS A 164 -6.63 5.79 -11.83
C LYS A 164 -6.39 5.32 -10.38
N ASN A 165 -5.79 6.16 -9.53
CA ASN A 165 -5.47 5.90 -8.12
C ASN A 165 -6.60 6.21 -7.13
N TRP A 166 -7.78 6.64 -7.60
CA TRP A 166 -8.94 6.87 -6.73
C TRP A 166 -10.00 5.77 -6.86
N ASN A 167 -9.73 4.76 -7.68
CA ASN A 167 -10.66 3.69 -7.95
C ASN A 167 -10.34 2.48 -7.07
N ASP A 168 -11.21 2.16 -6.11
CA ASP A 168 -11.01 1.00 -5.24
C ASP A 168 -10.89 -0.31 -6.03
N TYR A 169 -11.53 -0.37 -7.22
CA TYR A 169 -11.42 -1.50 -8.12
C TYR A 169 -10.02 -1.64 -8.72
N SER A 170 -9.33 -0.54 -9.05
CA SER A 170 -7.95 -0.61 -9.56
C SER A 170 -6.98 -1.07 -8.48
N HIS A 171 -7.18 -0.63 -7.23
CA HIS A 171 -6.39 -1.10 -6.09
C HIS A 171 -6.61 -2.58 -5.82
N GLN A 172 -7.87 -3.04 -5.82
CA GLN A 172 -8.21 -4.45 -5.67
C GLN A 172 -7.61 -5.29 -6.81
N ALA A 173 -7.77 -4.87 -8.06
CA ALA A 173 -7.22 -5.56 -9.22
C ALA A 173 -5.70 -5.66 -9.13
N PHE A 174 -5.01 -4.57 -8.80
CA PHE A 174 -3.56 -4.57 -8.61
C PHE A 174 -3.13 -5.58 -7.54
N VAL A 175 -3.75 -5.58 -6.35
CA VAL A 175 -3.39 -6.53 -5.30
C VAL A 175 -3.69 -7.98 -5.72
N CYS A 176 -4.81 -8.23 -6.40
CA CYS A 176 -5.13 -9.55 -6.94
C CYS A 176 -4.08 -10.02 -7.95
N ASP A 177 -3.74 -9.19 -8.93
CA ASP A 177 -2.82 -9.56 -10.02
C ASP A 177 -1.40 -9.77 -9.51
N HIS A 178 -1.00 -9.01 -8.48
CA HIS A 178 0.33 -9.06 -7.88
C HIS A 178 0.40 -9.86 -6.58
N LEU A 179 -0.65 -10.59 -6.19
CA LEU A 179 -0.70 -11.24 -4.87
C LEU A 179 0.42 -12.25 -4.65
N SER A 180 0.73 -13.06 -5.66
CA SER A 180 1.82 -14.04 -5.59
C SER A 180 3.16 -13.34 -5.37
N ASP A 181 3.45 -12.27 -6.14
CA ASP A 181 4.67 -11.47 -5.99
C ASP A 181 4.77 -10.83 -4.59
N LEU A 182 3.68 -10.28 -4.08
CA LEU A 182 3.61 -9.67 -2.75
C LEU A 182 3.90 -10.70 -1.66
N LEU A 183 3.33 -11.90 -1.75
CA LEU A 183 3.61 -12.98 -0.80
C LEU A 183 5.05 -13.48 -0.93
N GLU A 184 5.56 -13.65 -2.15
CA GLU A 184 6.95 -14.07 -2.39
C GLU A 184 7.97 -13.04 -1.91
N LEU A 185 7.64 -11.75 -1.93
CA LEU A 185 8.47 -10.68 -1.37
C LEU A 185 8.62 -10.79 0.15
N LEU A 186 7.60 -11.33 0.82
CA LEU A 186 7.54 -11.47 2.28
C LEU A 186 8.15 -12.78 2.79
N LEU A 187 8.35 -13.77 1.91
CA LEU A 187 8.99 -15.04 2.27
C LEU A 187 10.42 -14.83 2.78
N ASP A 188 10.87 -15.79 3.59
CA ASP A 188 12.28 -15.84 3.95
C ASP A 188 13.12 -16.17 2.69
N PRO A 189 14.27 -15.48 2.48
CA PRO A 189 15.08 -15.66 1.27
C PRO A 189 15.49 -17.11 1.01
N GLU A 190 15.69 -17.89 2.07
CA GLU A 190 16.08 -19.31 2.01
C GLU A 190 14.98 -20.21 1.44
N GLN A 191 13.72 -19.76 1.45
CA GLN A 191 12.58 -20.51 0.91
C GLN A 191 12.35 -20.30 -0.58
N LEU A 192 13.09 -19.38 -1.20
CA LEU A 192 13.01 -19.13 -2.64
C LEU A 192 13.94 -20.07 -3.40
N THR A 193 13.42 -20.61 -4.50
CA THR A 193 14.21 -21.43 -5.43
C THR A 193 15.31 -20.61 -6.12
N ALA A 194 16.25 -21.27 -6.80
CA ALA A 194 17.28 -20.59 -7.60
C ALA A 194 16.67 -19.67 -8.68
N SER A 195 15.46 -19.99 -9.17
CA SER A 195 14.67 -19.16 -10.08
C SER A 195 13.91 -18.02 -9.39
N SER A 196 14.13 -17.78 -8.10
CA SER A 196 13.47 -16.74 -7.30
C SER A 196 11.95 -16.89 -7.22
N HIS A 197 11.45 -18.12 -7.22
CA HIS A 197 10.03 -18.41 -7.02
C HIS A 197 9.82 -19.25 -5.76
N SER A 198 8.65 -19.11 -5.17
CA SER A 198 8.19 -19.98 -4.09
C SER A 198 8.08 -21.43 -4.56
N ALA A 199 8.31 -22.36 -3.64
CA ALA A 199 7.98 -23.76 -3.84
C ALA A 199 6.56 -24.04 -3.32
N HIS A 200 5.91 -25.10 -3.79
CA HIS A 200 4.61 -25.52 -3.26
C HIS A 200 4.63 -25.79 -1.74
N SER A 201 5.81 -26.10 -1.18
CA SER A 201 6.04 -26.31 0.25
C SER A 201 6.45 -25.05 1.02
N SER A 202 6.53 -23.87 0.38
CA SER A 202 6.90 -22.64 1.06
C SER A 202 5.90 -22.27 2.15
N LEU A 203 6.44 -21.76 3.25
CA LEU A 203 5.71 -21.40 4.46
C LEU A 203 5.82 -19.90 4.70
N VAL A 204 4.68 -19.25 4.82
CA VAL A 204 4.58 -17.83 5.15
C VAL A 204 4.57 -17.67 6.66
N SER A 205 5.49 -16.87 7.19
CA SER A 205 5.58 -16.60 8.63
C SER A 205 4.41 -15.75 9.12
N ARG A 206 4.19 -15.72 10.44
CA ARG A 206 3.16 -14.86 11.03
C ARG A 206 3.48 -13.39 10.78
N GLU A 207 4.75 -13.02 10.85
CA GLU A 207 5.26 -11.66 10.65
C GLU A 207 4.98 -11.17 9.22
N ALA A 208 5.10 -12.06 8.22
CA ALA A 208 4.72 -11.76 6.84
C ALA A 208 3.21 -11.46 6.72
N VAL A 209 2.34 -12.23 7.37
CA VAL A 209 0.88 -11.96 7.35
C VAL A 209 0.52 -10.69 8.11
N VAL A 210 1.24 -10.38 9.21
CA VAL A 210 1.14 -9.09 9.91
C VAL A 210 1.53 -7.95 8.97
N ALA A 211 2.62 -8.09 8.22
CA ALA A 211 3.03 -7.10 7.24
C ALA A 211 1.99 -6.91 6.13
N LEU A 212 1.40 -7.99 5.61
CA LEU A 212 0.34 -7.92 4.59
C LEU A 212 -0.94 -7.22 5.09
N SER A 213 -1.14 -7.15 6.42
CA SER A 213 -2.22 -6.36 7.03
C SER A 213 -2.08 -4.85 6.78
N PHE A 214 -0.91 -4.39 6.32
CA PHE A 214 -0.72 -3.04 5.81
C PHE A 214 -1.58 -2.75 4.57
N LEU A 215 -1.81 -3.75 3.72
CA LEU A 215 -2.57 -3.62 2.46
C LEU A 215 -4.00 -4.15 2.56
N ILE A 216 -4.24 -5.16 3.40
CA ILE A 216 -5.51 -5.90 3.44
C ILE A 216 -6.06 -5.89 4.85
N GLU A 217 -7.35 -5.63 4.95
CA GLU A 217 -8.14 -5.76 6.18
C GLU A 217 -9.48 -6.43 5.85
N GLY A 218 -10.29 -6.69 6.87
CA GLY A 218 -11.57 -7.32 6.61
C GLY A 218 -12.49 -7.38 7.81
N THR A 219 -13.57 -8.13 7.64
CA THR A 219 -14.51 -8.41 8.71
C THR A 219 -15.10 -9.82 8.60
N VAL A 220 -15.63 -10.31 9.71
CA VAL A 220 -16.45 -11.50 9.76
C VAL A 220 -17.91 -11.09 9.53
N SER A 221 -18.61 -11.77 8.62
CA SER A 221 -20.02 -11.54 8.26
C SER A 221 -20.89 -11.03 9.43
N ARG A 222 -21.61 -9.93 9.18
CA ARG A 222 -22.51 -9.20 10.13
C ARG A 222 -21.83 -8.44 11.28
N ALA A 223 -20.52 -8.55 11.49
CA ALA A 223 -19.82 -7.69 12.43
C ALA A 223 -19.55 -6.30 11.82
N ARG A 224 -19.79 -5.22 12.56
CA ARG A 224 -19.39 -3.85 12.16
C ARG A 224 -17.91 -3.55 12.43
N LYS A 225 -17.20 -4.48 13.07
CA LYS A 225 -15.80 -4.27 13.46
C LYS A 225 -14.87 -4.69 12.32
N ILE A 226 -13.94 -3.81 11.98
CA ILE A 226 -12.86 -4.07 11.04
C ILE A 226 -11.70 -4.70 11.82
N TYR A 227 -11.11 -5.74 11.24
CA TYR A 227 -9.98 -6.46 11.79
C TYR A 227 -8.82 -6.46 10.79
N PRO A 228 -7.57 -6.36 11.27
CA PRO A 228 -6.42 -6.55 10.39
C PRO A 228 -6.37 -8.00 9.89
N LEU A 229 -5.79 -8.21 8.70
CA LEU A 229 -5.76 -9.51 8.05
C LEU A 229 -5.20 -10.63 8.95
N HIS A 230 -4.12 -10.36 9.67
CA HIS A 230 -3.46 -11.38 10.50
C HIS A 230 -4.33 -11.90 11.64
N GLU A 231 -5.23 -11.08 12.20
CA GLU A 231 -6.19 -11.54 13.23
C GLU A 231 -7.24 -12.47 12.61
N LEU A 232 -7.75 -12.12 11.42
CA LEU A 232 -8.71 -12.94 10.69
C LEU A 232 -8.08 -14.27 10.25
N ALA A 233 -6.86 -14.25 9.72
CA ALA A 233 -6.15 -15.44 9.26
C ALA A 233 -5.86 -16.43 10.40
N LEU A 234 -5.70 -15.93 11.63
CA LEU A 234 -5.50 -16.71 12.85
C LEU A 234 -6.81 -17.11 13.55
N TRP A 235 -7.97 -16.75 13.00
CA TRP A 235 -9.24 -17.13 13.60
C TRP A 235 -9.46 -18.64 13.44
N PRO A 236 -9.68 -19.41 14.55
CA PRO A 236 -9.69 -20.88 14.49
C PRO A 236 -10.62 -21.52 13.46
N PRO A 237 -11.84 -21.01 13.19
CA PRO A 237 -12.72 -21.56 12.15
C PRO A 237 -12.11 -21.50 10.73
N LEU A 238 -11.12 -20.65 10.51
CA LEU A 238 -10.52 -20.41 9.20
C LEU A 238 -9.17 -21.10 9.00
N HIS A 239 -8.58 -21.71 10.03
CA HIS A 239 -7.22 -22.30 9.95
C HIS A 239 -7.08 -23.30 8.79
N ALA A 240 -8.11 -24.10 8.51
CA ALA A 240 -8.09 -25.04 7.40
C ALA A 240 -8.05 -24.34 6.02
N GLN A 241 -8.75 -23.21 5.89
CA GLN A 241 -8.85 -22.44 4.64
C GLN A 241 -7.62 -21.53 4.46
N SER A 242 -7.25 -20.77 5.49
CA SER A 242 -6.07 -19.89 5.49
C SER A 242 -4.75 -20.67 5.42
N GLY A 243 -4.78 -21.98 5.68
CA GLY A 243 -3.61 -22.84 5.63
C GLY A 243 -2.70 -22.69 6.85
N PHE A 244 -3.22 -22.16 7.97
CA PHE A 244 -2.47 -22.00 9.22
C PHE A 244 -2.20 -23.35 9.89
N SER A 245 -0.94 -23.59 10.25
CA SER A 245 -0.50 -24.74 11.05
C SER A 245 -0.21 -24.29 12.48
N LYS A 246 -0.94 -24.85 13.45
CA LYS A 246 -0.70 -24.58 14.88
C LYS A 246 0.66 -25.07 15.38
N ILE A 247 1.21 -26.09 14.73
CA ILE A 247 2.46 -26.73 15.13
C ILE A 247 3.65 -25.82 14.76
N SER A 248 3.74 -25.43 13.49
CA SER A 248 4.82 -24.58 13.00
C SER A 248 4.57 -23.09 13.23
N LYS A 249 3.32 -22.71 13.55
CA LYS A 249 2.86 -21.31 13.65
C LYS A 249 3.06 -20.53 12.34
N THR A 250 2.99 -21.23 11.22
CA THR A 250 3.14 -20.67 9.86
C THR A 250 1.93 -21.01 8.98
N PHE A 251 1.84 -20.36 7.84
CA PHE A 251 0.81 -20.57 6.83
C PHE A 251 1.41 -21.27 5.62
N SER A 252 0.67 -22.21 5.01
CA SER A 252 1.02 -22.72 3.68
C SER A 252 0.83 -21.60 2.65
N PHE A 253 1.86 -21.30 1.86
CA PHE A 253 1.83 -20.24 0.84
C PHE A 253 0.63 -20.38 -0.10
N TYR A 254 0.48 -21.54 -0.74
CA TYR A 254 -0.58 -21.79 -1.72
C TYR A 254 -1.99 -21.68 -1.13
N LYS A 255 -2.19 -22.23 0.08
CA LYS A 255 -3.50 -22.15 0.75
C LYS A 255 -3.84 -20.72 1.17
N LEU A 256 -2.87 -19.99 1.71
CA LEU A 256 -3.05 -18.60 2.09
C LEU A 256 -3.39 -17.75 0.86
N GLU A 257 -2.64 -17.90 -0.23
CA GLU A 257 -2.90 -17.20 -1.49
C GLU A 257 -4.30 -17.50 -2.02
N ALA A 258 -4.68 -18.77 -2.12
CA ALA A 258 -5.99 -19.17 -2.62
C ALA A 258 -7.13 -18.63 -1.74
N TRP A 259 -6.97 -18.66 -0.41
CA TRP A 259 -7.94 -18.10 0.53
C TRP A 259 -8.09 -16.59 0.39
N LEU A 260 -6.96 -15.86 0.27
CA LEU A 260 -6.97 -14.42 0.04
C LEU A 260 -7.71 -14.07 -1.25
N ARG A 261 -7.41 -14.76 -2.36
CA ARG A 261 -8.11 -14.55 -3.65
C ARG A 261 -9.61 -14.83 -3.55
N ALA A 262 -10.01 -15.88 -2.82
CA ALA A 262 -11.40 -16.25 -2.65
C ALA A 262 -12.20 -15.28 -1.78
N CYS A 263 -11.55 -14.67 -0.78
CA CYS A 263 -12.19 -13.75 0.17
C CYS A 263 -12.06 -12.27 -0.20
N LEU A 264 -11.21 -11.91 -1.17
CA LEU A 264 -11.01 -10.52 -1.57
C LEU A 264 -12.23 -9.99 -2.33
N THR A 265 -12.84 -8.95 -1.78
CA THR A 265 -14.04 -8.29 -2.28
C THR A 265 -13.77 -6.81 -2.50
N GLY A 266 -14.72 -6.11 -3.13
CA GLY A 266 -14.64 -4.66 -3.29
C GLY A 266 -14.69 -3.96 -1.94
N ASN A 267 -13.93 -2.87 -1.79
CA ASN A 267 -13.88 -2.13 -0.53
C ASN A 267 -15.26 -1.55 -0.18
N PRO A 268 -15.90 -1.99 0.93
CA PRO A 268 -17.23 -1.53 1.32
C PRO A 268 -17.27 -0.08 1.79
N PHE A 269 -16.12 0.52 2.08
CA PHE A 269 -15.94 1.93 2.47
C PHE A 269 -15.35 2.78 1.33
N GLY A 270 -15.13 2.17 0.17
CA GLY A 270 -14.57 2.81 -1.00
C GLY A 270 -15.52 3.80 -1.66
N THR A 271 -14.98 4.66 -2.54
CA THR A 271 -15.75 5.63 -3.32
C THR A 271 -16.84 4.95 -4.15
N SER A 272 -16.54 3.78 -4.72
CA SER A 272 -17.46 2.99 -5.52
C SER A 272 -18.65 2.45 -4.72
N ALA A 273 -18.42 1.99 -3.49
CA ALA A 273 -19.47 1.53 -2.58
C ALA A 273 -20.33 2.70 -2.08
N CYS A 274 -19.71 3.83 -1.74
CA CYS A 274 -20.39 5.07 -1.36
C CYS A 274 -21.35 5.55 -2.45
N LEU A 275 -20.89 5.60 -3.71
CA LEU A 275 -21.72 6.00 -4.87
C LEU A 275 -22.91 5.05 -5.06
N LYS A 276 -22.69 3.72 -4.97
CA LYS A 276 -23.75 2.71 -5.07
C LYS A 276 -24.77 2.80 -3.92
N SER A 277 -24.32 3.18 -2.72
CA SER A 277 -25.18 3.32 -1.54
C SER A 277 -26.09 4.56 -1.56
N GLY A 278 -25.92 5.45 -2.54
CA GLY A 278 -26.92 6.47 -2.88
C GLY A 278 -27.22 7.52 -1.81
N LYS A 279 -26.33 7.75 -0.83
CA LYS A 279 -26.46 8.93 0.03
C LYS A 279 -26.04 10.16 -0.76
N LYS A 280 -27.02 10.85 -1.34
CA LYS A 280 -26.89 12.16 -1.97
C LYS A 280 -26.20 13.08 -0.95
N LEU A 281 -24.95 13.47 -1.23
CA LEU A 281 -24.28 14.52 -0.48
C LEU A 281 -25.14 15.78 -0.69
N ALA A 282 -25.85 16.22 0.35
CA ALA A 282 -26.49 17.52 0.35
C ALA A 282 -25.38 18.56 0.41
N TRP A 283 -24.90 18.98 -0.76
CA TRP A 283 -24.08 20.17 -0.86
C TRP A 283 -24.92 21.30 -0.27
N ALA A 284 -24.47 21.91 0.83
CA ALA A 284 -25.06 23.10 1.39
C ALA A 284 -24.81 24.29 0.45
N HIS A 285 -25.45 24.28 -0.71
CA HIS A 285 -25.60 25.45 -1.54
C HIS A 285 -26.80 26.23 -1.01
N GLN A 286 -26.56 27.15 -0.07
CA GLN A 286 -27.29 28.41 0.11
C GLN A 286 -26.93 29.04 1.47
N ALA A 287 -25.86 29.82 1.48
CA ALA A 287 -25.86 31.09 2.18
C ALA A 287 -25.52 32.14 1.12
N THR A 288 -26.57 32.73 0.56
CA THR A 288 -26.51 33.87 -0.34
C THR A 288 -25.78 35.03 0.33
N VAL A 289 -24.57 35.32 -0.14
CA VAL A 289 -23.96 36.65 0.01
C VAL A 289 -24.61 37.52 -1.06
N SER A 290 -25.72 38.19 -0.74
CA SER A 290 -26.32 39.25 -1.55
C SER A 290 -27.39 39.96 -0.72
N GLU A 291 -27.00 40.96 0.08
CA GLU A 291 -27.78 42.18 0.35
C GLU A 291 -26.97 43.13 1.24
N LEU A 292 -25.98 43.77 0.61
CA LEU A 292 -25.53 45.12 0.97
C LEU A 292 -25.26 45.80 -0.38
N ILE A 293 -26.23 46.60 -0.83
CA ILE A 293 -26.14 47.84 -1.61
C ILE A 293 -27.60 48.19 -1.96
N TYR A 294 -28.25 48.98 -1.10
CA TYR A 294 -28.76 50.32 -1.41
C TYR A 294 -29.13 51.02 -0.10
#